data_AF-A0AA86VV19-F1
#
_entry.id   AF-A0AA86VV19-F1
#
_cell.length_a   1.000
_cell.length_b   1.000
_cell.length_c   1.000
_cell.angle_alpha   90.00
_cell.angle_beta   90.00
_cell.angle_gamma   90.00
#
_symmetry.space_group_name_H-M   'P 1'
#
loop_
_entity.id
_entity.type
_entity.pdbx_description
1 polymer ?
#
loop_
_entity_poly.entity_id
_entity_poly.type
_entity_poly.pdbx_seq_one_letter_code
_entity_poly.pdbx_strand_id
1 'polypeptide(L)' 'IDHSIIESFGDEGRVCITSRVYPLLATDKDAHLYVFNYGSQSVVVSNLNAWSMKQAEIGYEGNISYT' A
#
# COMPACT_ATOMS: atom_id res chain seq x y z
N ILE A 1 -1.31 0.79 0.37
CA ILE A 1 -0.45 1.50 -0.60
C ILE A 1 -0.57 2.97 -0.27
N ASP A 2 0.53 3.62 0.09
CA ASP A 2 0.56 5.05 0.40
C ASP A 2 1.78 5.67 -0.28
N HIS A 3 1.57 6.21 -1.49
CA HIS A 3 2.60 6.83 -2.32
C HIS A 3 3.91 6.02 -2.41
N SER A 4 4.90 6.35 -1.58
CA SER A 4 6.24 5.73 -1.57
C SER A 4 6.39 4.50 -0.67
N ILE A 5 5.32 4.05 0.01
CA ILE A 5 5.34 2.87 0.88
C ILE A 5 4.21 1.88 0.53
N ILE A 6 4.55 0.60 0.55
CA ILE A 6 3.61 -0.52 0.41
C ILE A 6 3.83 -1.46 1.58
N GLU A 7 2.77 -1.75 2.33
CA GLU A 7 2.73 -2.74 3.39
C GLU A 7 1.86 -3.91 2.93
N SER A 8 2.47 -5.09 2.81
CA SER A 8 1.81 -6.30 2.32
C SER A 8 1.66 -7.29 3.47
N PHE A 9 0.44 -7.81 3.65
CA PHE A 9 0.09 -8.78 4.68
C PHE A 9 -0.46 -10.04 4.02
N GLY A 10 0.29 -11.14 4.11
CA GLY A 10 -0.11 -12.44 3.59
C GLY A 10 -0.64 -13.36 4.69
N ASP A 11 -1.58 -14.23 4.33
CA ASP A 11 -2.17 -15.25 5.23
C ASP A 11 -2.60 -14.64 6.58
N GLU A 12 -3.43 -13.61 6.51
CA GLU A 12 -3.98 -12.88 7.66
C GLU A 12 -2.91 -12.24 8.57
N GLY A 13 -1.74 -11.90 8.01
CA GLY A 13 -0.66 -11.20 8.71
C GLY A 13 0.41 -12.11 9.32
N ARG A 14 0.40 -13.42 9.01
CA ARG A 14 1.51 -14.31 9.35
C ARG A 14 2.80 -13.95 8.64
N VAL A 15 2.69 -13.30 7.48
CA VAL A 15 3.82 -12.78 6.71
C VAL A 15 3.59 -11.30 6.42
N CYS A 16 4.55 -10.47 6.81
CA CYS A 16 4.52 -9.03 6.59
C CYS A 16 5.74 -8.60 5.79
N ILE A 17 5.54 -7.80 4.74
CA ILE A 17 6.63 -7.23 3.93
C ILE A 17 6.34 -5.76 3.69
N THR A 18 7.28 -4.89 4.07
CA THR A 18 7.24 -3.45 3.79
C THR A 18 8.23 -3.11 2.67
N SER A 19 7.77 -2.35 1.69
CA SER A 19 8.59 -1.89 0.55
C SER A 19 8.55 -0.38 0.42
N ARG A 20 9.68 0.21 0.01
CA ARG A 20 9.80 1.63 -0.34
C ARG A 20 10.12 1.77 -1.82
N VAL A 21 9.36 2.60 -2.53
CA VAL A 21 9.51 2.81 -3.99
C VAL A 21 9.34 4.28 -4.36
N TYR A 22 9.98 4.70 -5.46
CA TYR A 22 9.96 6.09 -5.93
C TYR A 22 9.78 6.11 -7.47
N PRO A 23 8.57 5.81 -7.97
CA PRO A 23 8.32 5.77 -9.42
C PRO A 23 8.32 7.18 -10.03
N LEU A 24 8.74 7.30 -11.29
CA LEU A 24 8.70 8.57 -12.01
C LEU A 24 7.32 8.90 -12.58
N LEU A 25 6.55 7.88 -12.96
CA LEU A 25 5.30 8.03 -13.71
C LEU A 25 4.05 7.66 -12.91
N ALA A 26 4.14 6.61 -12.08
CA ALA A 26 3.01 6.12 -11.30
C ALA A 26 2.85 6.90 -10.00
N THR A 27 2.55 8.20 -10.11
CA THR A 27 2.34 9.13 -9.00
C THR A 27 0.91 9.65 -8.99
N ASP A 28 0.35 9.90 -7.81
CA ASP A 28 -0.99 10.47 -7.63
C ASP A 28 -2.07 9.76 -8.47
N LYS A 29 -2.62 10.46 -9.47
CA LYS A 29 -3.71 9.99 -10.33
C LYS A 29 -3.25 9.07 -11.46
N ASP A 30 -1.95 9.05 -11.74
CA ASP A 30 -1.35 8.20 -12.78
C ASP A 30 -0.93 6.83 -12.22
N ALA A 31 -1.14 6.60 -10.92
CA ALA A 31 -0.99 5.29 -10.32
C ALA A 31 -2.16 4.36 -10.69
N HIS A 32 -1.84 3.14 -11.09
CA HIS A 32 -2.81 2.13 -11.49
C HIS A 32 -2.67 0.86 -10.63
N LEU A 33 -3.78 0.18 -10.37
CA LEU A 33 -3.83 -1.09 -9.62
C LEU A 33 -4.25 -2.22 -10.56
N TYR A 34 -3.49 -3.33 -10.52
CA TYR A 34 -3.75 -4.51 -11.35
C TYR A 34 -3.76 -5.78 -10.49
N VAL A 35 -4.55 -6.76 -10.93
CA VAL A 35 -4.44 -8.16 -10.52
C VAL A 35 -3.92 -8.94 -11.72
N PHE A 36 -2.90 -9.76 -11.52
CA PHE A 36 -2.26 -10.47 -12.62
C PHE A 36 -1.98 -11.93 -12.24
N ASN A 37 -1.95 -12.79 -13.25
CA ASN A 37 -1.47 -14.17 -13.17
C ASN A 37 -0.61 -14.46 -14.40
N TYR A 38 0.69 -14.69 -14.20
CA TYR A 38 1.62 -15.12 -15.25
C TYR A 38 2.01 -16.60 -15.13
N GLY A 39 1.28 -17.40 -14.34
CA GLY A 39 1.45 -18.85 -14.25
C GLY A 39 0.82 -19.60 -15.44
N SER A 40 1.21 -20.87 -15.61
CA SER A 40 0.66 -21.74 -16.67
C SER A 40 -0.76 -22.23 -16.39
N GLN A 41 -1.19 -22.19 -15.12
CA GLN A 41 -2.51 -22.61 -14.69
C GLN A 41 -3.38 -21.39 -14.38
N SER A 42 -4.68 -21.53 -14.65
CA SER A 42 -5.67 -20.51 -14.30
C SER A 42 -5.91 -20.51 -12.79
N VAL A 43 -6.15 -19.33 -12.24
CA VAL A 43 -6.52 -19.12 -10.84
C VAL A 43 -7.80 -18.28 -10.78
N VAL A 44 -8.60 -18.52 -9.73
CA VAL A 44 -9.85 -17.76 -9.50
C VAL A 44 -9.65 -16.86 -8.30
N VAL A 45 -9.94 -15.57 -8.47
CA VAL A 45 -10.02 -14.61 -7.36
C VAL A 45 -11.44 -14.70 -6.80
N SER A 46 -11.59 -15.36 -5.65
CA SER A 46 -12.89 -15.56 -5.01
C SER A 46 -13.51 -14.26 -4.48
N ASN A 47 -12.67 -13.31 -4.02
CA ASN A 47 -13.08 -12.00 -3.55
C ASN A 47 -11.92 -11.00 -3.71
N LEU A 48 -12.25 -9.76 -4.07
CA LEU A 48 -11.30 -8.65 -4.11
C LEU A 48 -12.03 -7.38 -3.70
N ASN A 49 -11.49 -6.68 -2.70
CA ASN A 49 -11.99 -5.39 -2.27
C ASN A 49 -10.87 -4.35 -2.36
N ALA A 50 -11.18 -3.19 -2.91
CA ALA A 50 -10.27 -2.07 -3.02
C ALA A 50 -10.97 -0.81 -2.51
N TRP A 51 -10.29 -0.08 -1.63
CA TRP A 51 -10.81 1.15 -1.04
C TRP A 51 -9.84 2.31 -1.27
N SER A 52 -10.37 3.44 -1.73
CA SER A 52 -9.63 4.70 -1.73
C SER A 52 -9.49 5.20 -0.29
N MET A 53 -8.25 5.36 0.16
CA MET A 53 -7.94 5.84 1.50
C MET A 53 -7.93 7.37 1.50
N LYS A 54 -8.63 7.99 2.47
CA LYS A 54 -8.52 9.43 2.72
C LYS A 54 -7.23 9.73 3.48
N GLN A 55 -6.73 10.95 3.32
CA GLN A 55 -5.64 11.45 4.14
C GLN A 55 -6.05 11.46 5.62
N ALA A 56 -5.18 10.95 6.48
CA ALA A 56 -5.37 11.01 7.92
C ALA A 56 -4.95 12.39 8.46
N GLU A 57 -5.66 12.86 9.48
CA GLU A 57 -5.20 13.97 10.31
C GLU A 57 -4.19 13.43 11.32
N ILE A 58 -2.91 13.72 11.08
CA ILE A 58 -1.85 13.34 12.01
C ILE A 58 -1.61 14.54 12.92
N GLY A 59 -1.98 14.40 14.19
CA GLY A 59 -1.76 15.41 15.21
C GLY A 59 -0.26 15.70 15.39
N TYR A 60 0.06 16.97 15.63
CA TYR A 60 1.40 17.41 15.95
C TYR A 60 1.49 17.76 17.44
N GLU A 61 2.15 16.93 18.25
CA GLU A 61 2.55 17.31 19.60
C GLU A 61 3.92 18.01 19.55
N GLY A 62 3.89 19.31 19.23
CA GLY A 62 5.07 20.17 19.32
C GLY A 62 5.15 20.87 20.67
N ASN A 63 5.98 20.34 21.57
CA ASN A 63 6.92 21.08 22.44
C ASN A 63 7.42 20.15 23.56
N ILE A 64 8.37 19.27 23.25
CA ILE A 64 9.29 18.77 24.27
C ILE A 64 10.50 19.70 24.21
N SER A 65 10.43 20.80 24.94
CA SER A 65 11.60 21.65 25.18
C SER A 65 12.57 20.86 26.05
N TYR A 66 13.63 20.31 25.43
CA TYR A 66 14.80 19.87 26.18
C TYR A 66 15.55 21.13 26.62
N THR A 67 15.24 21.60 27.83
CA THR A 67 16.17 22.42 28.62
C THR A 67 16.82 21.51 29.65
#